data_AF-A0A345JQK6-F1
#
_entry.id   AF-A0A345JQK6-F1
#
_cell.length_a   1.000
_cell.length_b   1.000
_cell.length_c   1.000
_cell.angle_alpha   90.00
_cell.angle_beta   90.00
_cell.angle_gamma   90.00
#
_symmetry.space_group_name_H-M   'P 1'
#
loop_
_entity.id
_entity.type
_entity.pdbx_description
1 polymer ?
#
loop_
_entity_poly.entity_id
_entity_poly.type
_entity_poly.pdbx_seq_one_letter_code
_entity_poly.pdbx_strand_id
1 'polypeptide(L)'
;MYNDLVKNLLAKVKVEDAVILTQQTKYVVSDSFSTVEVYICDKKVSYRVYGDAYILAMLKWLQLSLQNKQDLSQISIEKLIADFDLPEIKFRNALQIIQLIEKINAAAI
;
A
#
# COMPACT_ATOMS: atom_id res chain seq x y z
N MET A 1 -16.22 -10.82 4.45
CA MET A 1 -15.32 -11.91 3.99
C MET A 1 -14.45 -11.33 2.88
N TYR A 2 -13.17 -11.69 2.76
CA TYR A 2 -12.31 -11.09 1.74
C TYR A 2 -12.73 -11.48 0.32
N ASN A 3 -12.74 -10.50 -0.60
CA ASN A 3 -12.91 -10.75 -2.02
C ASN A 3 -11.67 -11.44 -2.62
N ASP A 4 -11.77 -11.87 -3.88
CA ASP A 4 -10.68 -12.64 -4.51
C ASP A 4 -9.43 -11.80 -4.75
N LEU A 5 -9.57 -10.48 -4.99
CA LEU A 5 -8.43 -9.57 -5.09
C LEU A 5 -7.61 -9.59 -3.79
N VAL A 6 -8.26 -9.39 -2.65
CA VAL A 6 -7.61 -9.37 -1.33
C VAL A 6 -6.93 -10.70 -1.05
N LYS A 7 -7.62 -11.82 -1.26
CA LYS A 7 -7.03 -13.17 -1.06
C LYS A 7 -5.80 -13.37 -1.93
N ASN A 8 -5.86 -13.00 -3.22
CA ASN A 8 -4.76 -13.14 -4.16
C ASN A 8 -3.56 -12.27 -3.80
N LEU A 9 -3.77 -11.05 -3.31
CA LEU A 9 -2.72 -10.16 -2.84
C LEU A 9 -2.06 -10.72 -1.57
N LEU A 10 -2.86 -11.16 -0.60
CA LEU A 10 -2.37 -11.76 0.63
C LEU A 10 -1.52 -13.01 0.36
N ALA A 11 -1.94 -13.87 -0.58
CA ALA A 11 -1.18 -15.06 -0.97
C ALA A 11 0.18 -14.73 -1.63
N LYS A 12 0.36 -13.51 -2.14
CA LYS A 12 1.61 -13.04 -2.76
C LYS A 12 2.55 -12.35 -1.78
N VAL A 13 2.13 -12.10 -0.53
CA VAL A 13 2.98 -11.50 0.49
C VAL A 13 4.11 -12.47 0.82
N LYS A 14 5.35 -11.97 0.80
CA LYS A 14 6.54 -12.75 1.15
C LYS A 14 7.38 -12.02 2.19
N VAL A 15 8.21 -12.77 2.91
CA VAL A 15 9.12 -12.20 3.92
C VAL A 15 10.09 -11.20 3.28
N GLU A 16 10.48 -11.43 2.02
CA GLU A 16 11.38 -10.55 1.29
C GLU A 16 10.78 -9.16 1.04
N ASP A 17 9.45 -9.02 1.04
CA ASP A 17 8.78 -7.71 0.88
C ASP A 17 9.11 -6.76 2.02
N ALA A 18 9.49 -7.27 3.20
CA ALA A 18 9.84 -6.49 4.39
C ALA A 18 11.35 -6.19 4.51
N VAL A 19 12.19 -6.74 3.62
CA VAL A 19 13.64 -6.51 3.62
C VAL A 19 13.95 -5.16 2.98
N ILE A 20 14.47 -4.24 3.79
CA ILE A 20 14.76 -2.85 3.40
C ILE A 20 16.24 -2.73 3.01
N LEU A 21 16.51 -2.13 1.85
CA LEU A 21 17.85 -1.78 1.39
C LEU A 21 18.21 -0.37 1.89
N THR A 22 19.51 -0.12 2.08
CA THR A 22 20.00 1.16 2.62
C THR A 22 19.72 2.37 1.72
N GLN A 23 19.51 2.16 0.43
CA GLN A 23 19.22 3.21 -0.55
C GLN A 23 17.73 3.57 -0.66
N GLN A 24 16.84 2.86 0.05
CA GLN A 24 15.41 3.11 -0.08
C GLN A 24 14.97 4.33 0.74
N THR A 25 14.22 5.22 0.10
CA THR A 25 13.55 6.35 0.76
C THR A 25 12.29 5.85 1.46
N LYS A 26 12.10 6.23 2.73
CA LYS A 26 10.95 5.85 3.55
C LYS A 26 9.80 6.83 3.38
N TYR A 27 8.61 6.29 3.15
CA TYR A 27 7.32 6.99 3.19
C TYR A 27 6.45 6.34 4.26
N VAL A 28 5.80 7.15 5.10
CA VAL A 28 5.01 6.66 6.23
C VAL A 28 3.72 7.46 6.42
N VAL A 29 2.65 6.72 6.70
CA VAL A 29 1.39 7.23 7.21
C VAL A 29 1.02 6.40 8.44
N SER A 30 0.71 7.09 9.53
CA SER A 30 0.39 6.47 10.81
C SER A 30 -0.79 7.17 11.45
N ASP A 31 -1.53 6.41 12.23
CA ASP A 31 -2.58 6.89 13.09
C ASP A 31 -2.70 6.00 14.35
N SER A 32 -3.75 6.18 15.16
CA SER A 32 -3.88 5.47 16.44
C SER A 32 -4.13 3.95 16.32
N PHE A 33 -4.30 3.40 15.12
CA PHE A 33 -4.69 1.99 14.94
C PHE A 33 -3.79 1.25 13.94
N SER A 34 -3.17 1.96 13.00
CA SER A 34 -2.29 1.37 12.00
C SER A 34 -1.11 2.27 11.65
N THR A 35 -0.05 1.64 11.19
CA THR A 35 1.11 2.31 10.59
C THR A 35 1.47 1.58 9.31
N VAL A 36 1.52 2.33 8.21
CA VAL A 36 1.93 1.85 6.91
C VAL A 36 3.22 2.54 6.49
N GLU A 37 4.20 1.72 6.09
CA GLU A 37 5.50 2.17 5.65
C GLU A 37 5.81 1.57 4.28
N VAL A 38 6.23 2.42 3.33
CA VAL A 38 6.73 2.00 2.02
C VAL A 38 8.12 2.57 1.82
N TYR A 39 9.01 1.75 1.27
CA TYR A 39 10.42 2.02 1.06
C TYR A 39 10.71 1.86 -0.43
N ILE A 40 11.21 2.90 -1.10
CA ILE A 40 11.34 2.93 -2.55
C ILE A 40 12.78 3.26 -2.97
N CYS A 41 13.32 2.46 -3.89
CA CYS A 41 14.47 2.79 -4.72
C CYS A 41 14.30 2.15 -6.11
N ASP A 42 15.18 2.46 -7.05
CA ASP A 42 15.11 1.94 -8.44
C ASP A 42 15.10 0.42 -8.54
N LYS A 43 15.68 -0.27 -7.54
CA LYS A 43 15.82 -1.74 -7.54
C LYS A 43 14.64 -2.44 -6.87
N LYS A 44 13.96 -1.77 -5.93
CA LYS A 44 13.02 -2.45 -5.03
C LYS A 44 12.04 -1.49 -4.37
N VAL A 45 10.82 -1.98 -4.24
CA VAL A 45 9.81 -1.45 -3.32
C VAL A 45 9.63 -2.46 -2.19
N SER A 46 9.85 -2.02 -0.95
CA SER A 46 9.63 -2.81 0.27
C SER A 46 8.55 -2.13 1.12
N TYR A 47 7.89 -2.87 2.00
CA TYR A 47 6.90 -2.29 2.89
C TYR A 47 6.88 -2.96 4.26
N ARG A 48 6.35 -2.22 5.24
CA ARG A 48 6.02 -2.74 6.57
C ARG A 48 4.66 -2.23 6.97
N VAL A 49 3.95 -3.05 7.74
CA VAL A 49 2.62 -2.68 8.21
C VAL A 49 2.37 -3.19 9.61
N TYR A 50 1.85 -2.30 10.43
CA TYR A 50 1.11 -2.63 11.62
C TYR A 50 -0.36 -2.32 11.33
N GLY A 51 -1.22 -3.33 11.25
CA GLY A 51 -2.61 -3.17 10.84
C GLY A 51 -3.28 -4.49 10.51
N ASP A 52 -4.44 -4.42 9.85
CA ASP A 52 -5.23 -5.59 9.44
C ASP A 52 -4.86 -6.14 8.05
N ALA A 53 -5.50 -7.25 7.65
CA ALA A 53 -5.20 -7.89 6.38
C ALA A 53 -5.63 -7.08 5.14
N TYR A 54 -6.63 -6.18 5.24
CA TYR A 54 -6.98 -5.31 4.11
C TYR A 54 -5.84 -4.34 3.83
N ILE A 55 -5.32 -3.68 4.86
CA ILE A 55 -4.23 -2.71 4.66
C ILE A 55 -2.93 -3.41 4.22
N LEU A 56 -2.67 -4.63 4.69
CA LEU A 56 -1.58 -5.47 4.17
C LEU A 56 -1.78 -5.80 2.68
N ALA A 57 -2.98 -6.20 2.27
CA ALA A 57 -3.29 -6.48 0.87
C ALA A 57 -3.14 -5.24 -0.01
N MET A 58 -3.63 -4.08 0.46
CA MET A 58 -3.52 -2.81 -0.25
C MET A 58 -2.06 -2.36 -0.40
N LEU A 59 -1.20 -2.57 0.62
CA LEU A 59 0.23 -2.31 0.48
C LEU A 59 0.89 -3.27 -0.50
N LYS A 60 0.49 -4.53 -0.54
CA LYS A 60 1.01 -5.48 -1.55
C LYS A 60 0.62 -5.04 -2.95
N TRP A 61 -0.62 -4.58 -3.14
CA TRP A 61 -1.06 -3.99 -4.41
C TRP A 61 -0.22 -2.76 -4.76
N LEU A 62 -0.05 -1.81 -3.83
CA LEU A 62 0.73 -0.60 -4.05
C LEU A 62 2.18 -0.92 -4.42
N GLN A 63 2.81 -1.88 -3.73
CA GLN A 63 4.15 -2.36 -4.04
C GLN A 63 4.25 -2.83 -5.50
N LEU A 64 3.31 -3.68 -5.94
CA LEU A 64 3.29 -4.20 -7.31
C LEU A 64 3.02 -3.09 -8.32
N SER A 65 2.12 -2.15 -8.03
CA SER A 65 1.84 -1.01 -8.88
C SER A 65 3.06 -0.12 -9.09
N LEU A 66 3.76 0.23 -8.01
CA LEU A 66 4.99 1.02 -8.06
C LEU A 66 6.12 0.30 -8.80
N GLN A 67 6.30 -1.01 -8.56
CA GLN A 67 7.30 -1.82 -9.28
C GLN A 67 7.02 -1.89 -10.79
N ASN A 68 5.75 -1.93 -11.17
CA ASN A 68 5.32 -1.94 -12.56
C ASN A 68 5.25 -0.53 -13.18
N LYS A 69 5.69 0.51 -12.45
CA LYS A 69 5.64 1.93 -12.88
C LYS A 69 4.24 2.35 -13.34
N GLN A 70 3.20 1.83 -12.68
CA GLN A 70 1.83 2.27 -12.93
C GLN A 70 1.66 3.72 -12.48
N ASP A 71 0.93 4.51 -13.27
CA ASP A 71 0.55 5.86 -12.88
C ASP A 71 -0.55 5.79 -11.80
N LEU A 72 -0.22 6.30 -10.61
CA LEU A 72 -1.09 6.34 -9.44
C LEU A 72 -1.59 7.76 -9.13
N SER A 73 -1.34 8.75 -10.01
CA SER A 73 -1.71 10.15 -9.76
C SER A 73 -3.22 10.41 -9.71
N GLN A 74 -4.03 9.54 -10.34
CA GLN A 74 -5.48 9.69 -10.47
C GLN A 74 -6.29 8.63 -9.69
N ILE A 75 -5.65 7.90 -8.78
CA ILE A 75 -6.37 6.88 -8.00
C ILE A 75 -7.24 7.53 -6.94
N SER A 76 -8.52 7.18 -6.90
CA SER A 76 -9.49 7.72 -5.95
C SER A 76 -9.76 6.75 -4.79
N ILE A 77 -10.25 7.28 -3.67
CA ILE A 77 -10.65 6.47 -2.51
C ILE A 77 -11.79 5.53 -2.90
N GLU A 78 -12.77 6.01 -3.66
CA GLU A 78 -13.95 5.25 -4.09
C GLU A 78 -13.55 4.04 -4.93
N LYS A 79 -12.55 4.22 -5.81
CA LYS A 79 -12.00 3.12 -6.60
C LYS A 79 -11.36 2.06 -5.71
N LEU A 80 -10.55 2.45 -4.73
CA LEU A 80 -9.95 1.50 -3.79
C LEU A 80 -11.02 0.78 -2.96
N ILE A 81 -12.06 1.49 -2.51
CA ILE A 81 -13.18 0.88 -1.78
C ILE A 81 -13.88 -0.17 -2.64
N ALA A 82 -14.18 0.16 -3.90
CA ALA A 82 -14.85 -0.74 -4.83
C ALA A 82 -13.98 -1.96 -5.20
N ASP A 83 -12.72 -1.73 -5.58
CA ASP A 83 -11.81 -2.80 -6.03
C ASP A 83 -11.54 -3.81 -4.91
N PHE A 84 -11.36 -3.33 -3.67
CA PHE A 84 -11.08 -4.18 -2.50
C PHE A 84 -12.33 -4.67 -1.78
N ASP A 85 -13.53 -4.28 -2.24
CA ASP A 85 -14.81 -4.57 -1.60
C ASP A 85 -14.73 -4.29 -0.08
N LEU A 86 -14.30 -3.06 0.25
CA LEU A 86 -14.04 -2.69 1.64
C LEU A 86 -15.37 -2.56 2.39
N PRO A 87 -15.53 -3.18 3.57
CA PRO A 87 -16.60 -2.79 4.47
C PRO A 87 -16.34 -1.38 5.00
N GLU A 88 -17.41 -0.64 5.32
CA GLU A 88 -17.35 0.77 5.73
C GLU A 88 -16.34 1.04 6.86
N ILE A 89 -16.28 0.14 7.86
CA ILE A 89 -15.33 0.20 8.98
C ILE A 89 -13.85 0.14 8.55
N LYS A 90 -13.55 -0.18 7.28
CA LYS A 90 -12.21 -0.27 6.69
C LYS A 90 -11.93 0.83 5.66
N PHE A 91 -12.83 1.77 5.41
CA PHE A 91 -12.59 2.89 4.47
C PHE A 91 -11.36 3.72 4.85
N ARG A 92 -11.09 3.82 6.13
CA ARG A 92 -9.86 4.43 6.64
C ARG A 92 -8.59 3.81 6.07
N ASN A 93 -8.55 2.50 5.82
CA ASN A 93 -7.39 1.86 5.21
C ASN A 93 -7.15 2.41 3.80
N ALA A 94 -8.22 2.64 3.02
CA ALA A 94 -8.10 3.29 1.71
C ALA A 94 -7.60 4.74 1.82
N LEU A 95 -8.09 5.50 2.80
CA LEU A 95 -7.60 6.86 3.05
C LEU A 95 -6.09 6.89 3.33
N GLN A 96 -5.58 5.99 4.19
CA GLN A 96 -4.15 5.92 4.48
C GLN A 96 -3.32 5.57 3.24
N ILE A 97 -3.82 4.70 2.36
CA ILE A 97 -3.15 4.34 1.12
C ILE A 97 -3.11 5.52 0.15
N ILE A 98 -4.19 6.28 0.01
CA ILE A 98 -4.20 7.51 -0.79
C ILE A 98 -3.20 8.53 -0.25
N GLN A 99 -3.21 8.80 1.05
CA GLN A 99 -2.24 9.71 1.67
C GLN A 99 -0.78 9.27 1.45
N LEU A 100 -0.53 7.95 1.45
CA LEU A 100 0.79 7.41 1.19
C LEU A 100 1.19 7.62 -0.28
N ILE A 101 0.27 7.43 -1.22
CA ILE A 101 0.47 7.69 -2.66
C ILE A 101 0.75 9.18 -2.91
N GLU A 102 -0.02 10.08 -2.28
CA GLU A 102 0.20 11.53 -2.37
C GLU A 102 1.61 11.92 -1.90
N LYS A 103 2.07 11.36 -0.76
CA LYS A 103 3.43 11.58 -0.26
C LYS A 103 4.51 11.08 -1.22
N ILE A 104 4.29 9.93 -1.86
CA ILE A 104 5.22 9.38 -2.85
C ILE A 104 5.27 10.29 -4.08
N ASN A 105 4.12 10.71 -4.60
CA ASN A 105 4.03 11.57 -5.78
C ASN A 105 4.65 12.96 -5.54
N ALA A 106 4.44 13.53 -4.35
CA ALA A 106 5.02 14.83 -3.98
C ALA A 106 6.56 14.82 -3.93
N ALA A 107 7.18 13.65 -3.68
CA ALA A 107 8.63 13.49 -3.65
C ALA A 107 9.24 13.15 -5.02
N ALA A 108 8.42 12.85 -6.03
CA ALA A 108 8.86 12.56 -7.40
C ALA A 108 9.00 13.82 -8.28
N ILE A 109 8.77 15.01 -7.70
CA ILE A 109 8.87 16.34 -8.33
C ILE A 109 10.31 16.86 -8.21
#